data_AF-A0A1H9A111-F1
#
_entry.id   AF-A0A1H9A111-F1
#
_cell.length_a   1.000
_cell.length_b   1.000
_cell.length_c   1.000
_cell.angle_alpha   90.00
_cell.angle_beta   90.00
_cell.angle_gamma   90.00
#
_symmetry.space_group_name_H-M   'P 1'
#
loop_
_entity.id
_entity.type
_entity.pdbx_description
1 polymer ?
#
loop_
_entity_poly.entity_id
_entity_poly.type
_entity_poly.pdbx_seq_one_letter_code
_entity_poly.pdbx_strand_id
1 'polypeptide(L)'
;MGIYPDCPVIVKSIEIGGLTKWQLIQKLQEHSISMNHYGEQLLSDDQFITSETKYSLNTVELAVRNLGFPDGATMPQLIKQANKLGLELCPLEVGPYVRLEYLDQAEGDLGNSLQQHQAPSGSITIASEIIRDDDDFPKGF
;
A
#
# COMPACT_ATOMS: atom_id res chain seq x y z
N MET A 1 -12.94 -12.86 19.01
CA MET A 1 -11.95 -12.60 17.95
C MET A 1 -10.95 -11.62 18.52
N GLY A 2 -9.66 -11.93 18.49
CA GLY A 2 -8.65 -11.09 19.15
C GLY A 2 -8.30 -9.84 18.34
N ILE A 3 -7.62 -8.92 19.02
CA ILE A 3 -7.03 -7.70 18.45
C ILE A 3 -5.54 -7.99 18.26
N TYR A 4 -4.91 -7.40 17.26
CA TYR A 4 -3.46 -7.53 17.05
C TYR A 4 -2.68 -7.23 18.35
N PRO A 5 -1.67 -8.04 18.72
CA PRO A 5 -1.08 -9.15 17.94
C PRO A 5 -1.80 -10.50 18.06
N ASP A 6 -2.81 -10.62 18.93
CA ASP A 6 -3.53 -11.87 19.22
C ASP A 6 -4.64 -12.20 18.20
N CYS A 7 -4.34 -12.06 16.91
CA CYS A 7 -5.30 -12.27 15.83
C CYS A 7 -4.62 -12.84 14.57
N PRO A 8 -5.39 -13.43 13.63
CA PRO A 8 -4.84 -13.83 12.34
C PRO A 8 -4.34 -12.63 11.56
N VAL A 9 -3.10 -12.73 11.07
CA VAL A 9 -2.43 -11.77 10.20
C VAL A 9 -1.69 -12.49 9.09
N ILE A 10 -1.44 -11.81 7.99
CA ILE A 10 -0.47 -12.26 6.98
C ILE A 10 0.75 -11.38 7.13
N VAL A 11 1.89 -11.99 7.44
CA VAL A 11 3.18 -11.30 7.47
C VAL A 11 3.91 -11.63 6.17
N LYS A 12 4.38 -10.60 5.46
CA LYS A 12 5.19 -10.78 4.25
C LYS A 12 6.49 -10.01 4.39
N SER A 13 7.60 -10.72 4.20
CA SER A 13 8.92 -10.08 4.03
C SER A 13 9.06 -9.64 2.59
N ILE A 14 9.43 -8.39 2.36
CA ILE A 14 9.68 -7.82 1.03
C ILE A 14 11.05 -7.15 1.00
N GLU A 15 11.80 -7.36 -0.09
CA GLU A 15 13.04 -6.63 -0.38
C GLU A 15 12.73 -5.40 -1.24
N ILE A 16 13.17 -4.23 -0.78
CA ILE A 16 12.94 -2.94 -1.43
C ILE A 16 14.25 -2.12 -1.46
N GLY A 17 14.21 -0.97 -2.14
CA GLY A 17 15.39 -0.11 -2.32
C GLY A 17 16.37 -0.60 -3.40
N GLY A 18 17.47 0.13 -3.58
CA GLY A 18 18.50 -0.18 -4.57
C GLY A 18 18.17 0.24 -6.01
N LEU A 19 17.01 0.88 -6.23
CA LEU A 19 16.61 1.44 -7.50
C LEU A 19 16.30 2.92 -7.33
N THR A 20 16.78 3.73 -8.27
CA THR A 20 16.26 5.10 -8.43
C THR A 20 14.79 5.06 -8.85
N LYS A 21 14.07 6.16 -8.61
CA LYS A 21 12.70 6.38 -9.09
C LYS A 21 12.51 6.00 -10.56
N TRP A 22 13.41 6.43 -11.45
CA TRP A 22 13.34 6.10 -12.88
C TRP A 22 13.51 4.60 -13.15
N GLN A 23 14.49 3.95 -12.50
CA GLN A 23 14.69 2.50 -12.63
C GLN A 23 13.50 1.70 -12.10
N LEU A 24 12.87 2.16 -11.02
CA LEU A 24 11.66 1.54 -10.46
C LEU A 24 10.48 1.64 -11.44
N ILE A 25 10.26 2.81 -12.04
CA ILE A 25 9.24 3.01 -13.09
C ILE A 25 9.52 2.10 -14.30
N GLN A 26 10.77 2.06 -14.78
CA GLN A 26 11.14 1.18 -15.89
C GLN A 26 10.86 -0.29 -15.56
N LYS A 27 11.21 -0.72 -14.33
CA LYS A 27 10.97 -2.10 -13.90
C LYS A 27 9.48 -2.45 -13.86
N LEU A 28 8.62 -1.53 -13.42
CA LEU A 28 7.16 -1.73 -13.50
C LEU A 28 6.70 -1.94 -14.96
N GLN A 29 7.22 -1.13 -15.88
CA GLN A 29 6.90 -1.22 -17.30
C GLN A 29 7.38 -2.53 -17.94
N GLU A 30 8.59 -2.99 -17.60
CA GLU A 30 9.15 -4.28 -18.06
C GLU A 30 8.26 -5.46 -17.65
N HIS A 31 7.57 -5.34 -16.52
CA HIS A 31 6.59 -6.33 -16.04
C HIS A 31 5.16 -6.09 -16.56
N SER A 32 4.97 -5.22 -17.56
CA SER A 32 3.66 -4.84 -18.12
C SER A 32 2.68 -4.27 -17.08
N ILE A 33 3.20 -3.67 -16.00
CA ILE A 33 2.37 -3.01 -14.99
C ILE A 33 2.05 -1.60 -15.48
N SER A 34 0.79 -1.39 -15.87
CA SER A 34 0.27 -0.06 -16.21
C SER A 34 -0.01 0.76 -14.96
N MET A 35 0.18 2.08 -15.07
CA MET A 35 -0.16 3.04 -14.03
C MET A 35 -1.20 4.01 -14.57
N ASN A 36 -2.07 4.50 -13.69
CA ASN A 36 -2.91 5.64 -14.00
C ASN A 36 -2.15 6.95 -13.75
N HIS A 37 -2.74 8.07 -14.17
CA HIS A 37 -2.14 9.40 -13.99
C HIS A 37 -1.76 9.70 -12.54
N TYR A 38 -2.55 9.26 -11.56
CA TYR A 38 -2.26 9.47 -10.14
C TYR A 38 -1.04 8.66 -9.66
N GLY A 39 -0.90 7.40 -10.09
CA GLY A 39 0.28 6.59 -9.78
C GLY A 39 1.56 7.19 -10.38
N GLU A 40 1.47 7.69 -11.61
CA GLU A 40 2.58 8.40 -12.26
C GLU A 40 2.93 9.70 -11.54
N GLN A 41 1.93 10.47 -11.13
CA GLN A 41 2.10 11.72 -10.37
C GLN A 41 2.77 11.46 -9.02
N LEU A 42 2.32 10.45 -8.27
CA LEU A 42 2.89 10.08 -6.98
C LEU A 42 4.34 9.63 -7.11
N LEU A 43 4.64 8.76 -8.07
CA LEU A 43 6.00 8.27 -8.30
C LEU A 43 6.94 9.37 -8.80
N SER A 44 6.45 10.31 -9.60
CA SER A 44 7.29 11.38 -10.15
C SER A 44 7.61 12.44 -9.11
N ASP A 45 6.83 12.54 -8.03
CA ASP A 45 6.95 13.59 -7.01
C ASP A 45 8.29 13.60 -6.28
N ASP A 46 8.89 14.78 -6.08
CA ASP A 46 10.18 14.92 -5.39
C ASP A 46 10.15 14.41 -3.94
N GLN A 47 8.97 14.37 -3.30
CA GLN A 47 8.80 13.80 -1.97
C GLN A 47 8.68 12.27 -1.97
N PHE A 48 8.53 11.63 -3.13
CA PHE A 48 8.70 10.18 -3.28
C PHE A 48 10.18 9.83 -3.30
N ILE A 49 10.67 9.31 -2.17
CA ILE A 49 12.07 8.95 -1.97
C ILE A 49 12.24 7.44 -2.11
N THR A 50 13.22 7.04 -2.92
CA THR A 50 13.69 5.67 -3.02
C THR A 50 14.97 5.48 -2.22
N SER A 51 15.11 4.36 -1.52
CA SER A 51 16.34 4.05 -0.79
C SER A 51 17.46 3.61 -1.73
N GLU A 52 18.66 4.16 -1.54
CA GLU A 52 19.85 3.80 -2.35
C GLU A 52 20.32 2.37 -2.12
N THR A 53 20.16 1.87 -0.89
CA THR A 53 20.56 0.51 -0.50
C THR A 53 19.35 -0.39 -0.43
N LYS A 54 19.50 -1.64 -0.87
CA LYS A 54 18.50 -2.67 -0.67
C LYS A 54 18.35 -3.02 0.80
N TYR A 55 17.13 -3.23 1.23
CA TYR A 55 16.80 -3.69 2.58
C TYR A 55 15.52 -4.52 2.57
N SER A 56 15.32 -5.32 3.62
CA SER A 56 14.11 -6.09 3.81
C SER A 56 13.29 -5.54 4.96
N LEU A 57 11.96 -5.53 4.80
CA LEU A 57 11.02 -5.24 5.89
C LEU A 57 9.89 -6.26 5.90
N ASN A 58 9.23 -6.38 7.06
CA ASN A 58 8.03 -7.18 7.20
C ASN A 58 6.80 -6.27 7.12
N THR A 59 5.93 -6.51 6.16
CA THR A 59 4.60 -5.93 6.12
C THR A 59 3.60 -6.83 6.85
N VAL A 60 2.58 -6.22 7.45
CA VAL A 60 1.49 -6.92 8.12
C VAL A 60 0.19 -6.55 7.44
N GLU A 61 -0.44 -7.52 6.79
CA GLU A 61 -1.80 -7.39 6.28
C GLU A 61 -2.77 -7.76 7.39
N LEU A 62 -3.68 -6.84 7.70
CA LEU A 62 -4.55 -6.91 8.87
C LEU A 62 -5.94 -6.39 8.54
N ALA A 63 -6.97 -7.17 8.87
CA ALA A 63 -8.35 -6.71 8.77
C ALA A 63 -8.61 -5.57 9.77
N VAL A 64 -9.36 -4.55 9.35
CA VAL A 64 -9.72 -3.37 10.19
C VAL A 64 -10.34 -3.77 11.54
N ARG A 65 -11.19 -4.80 11.55
CA ARG A 65 -11.77 -5.34 12.78
C ARG A 65 -10.75 -5.90 13.78
N ASN A 66 -9.63 -6.43 13.28
CA ASN A 66 -8.55 -6.96 14.11
C ASN A 66 -7.61 -5.84 14.62
N LEU A 67 -7.73 -4.60 14.13
CA LEU A 67 -7.19 -3.40 14.79
C LEU A 67 -8.07 -2.93 15.97
N GLY A 68 -9.27 -3.48 16.13
CA GLY A 68 -10.23 -3.09 17.17
C GLY A 68 -11.43 -2.28 16.64
N PHE A 69 -11.63 -2.22 15.32
CA PHE A 69 -12.73 -1.47 14.69
C PHE A 69 -13.68 -2.40 13.92
N PRO A 70 -14.59 -3.12 14.61
CA PRO A 70 -15.48 -4.09 13.96
C PRO A 70 -16.43 -3.46 12.93
N ASP A 71 -16.79 -2.18 13.14
CA ASP A 71 -17.74 -1.43 12.29
C ASP A 71 -17.02 -0.44 11.34
N GLY A 72 -15.70 -0.56 11.21
CA GLY A 72 -14.87 0.34 10.42
C GLY A 72 -14.33 1.55 11.21
N ALA A 73 -13.42 2.29 10.59
CA ALA A 73 -12.82 3.51 11.14
C ALA A 73 -12.25 4.39 10.01
N THR A 74 -11.96 5.65 10.32
CA THR A 74 -11.26 6.54 9.38
C THR A 74 -9.76 6.21 9.31
N MET A 75 -9.09 6.54 8.21
CA MET A 75 -7.64 6.31 8.06
C MET A 75 -6.81 6.86 9.25
N PRO A 76 -7.04 8.10 9.75
CA PRO A 76 -6.33 8.59 10.94
C PRO A 76 -6.56 7.74 12.20
N GLN A 77 -7.77 7.19 12.38
CA GLN A 77 -8.08 6.31 13.52
C GLN A 77 -7.34 4.97 13.38
N LEU A 78 -7.31 4.39 12.17
CA LEU A 78 -6.59 3.16 11.87
C LEU A 78 -5.10 3.30 12.15
N ILE A 79 -4.48 4.35 11.59
CA ILE A 79 -3.04 4.62 11.77
C ILE A 79 -2.70 4.84 13.24
N LYS A 80 -3.49 5.65 13.95
CA LYS A 80 -3.29 5.91 15.37
C LYS A 80 -3.36 4.63 16.21
N GLN A 81 -4.29 3.73 15.88
CA GLN A 81 -4.45 2.48 16.59
C GLN A 81 -3.35 1.47 16.23
N ALA A 82 -2.97 1.37 14.95
CA ALA A 82 -1.84 0.56 14.51
C ALA A 82 -0.54 0.95 15.24
N ASN A 83 -0.24 2.26 15.32
CA ASN A 83 0.90 2.79 16.07
C ASN A 83 0.86 2.42 17.56
N LYS A 84 -0.31 2.48 18.21
CA LYS A 84 -0.45 2.05 19.61
C LYS A 84 -0.20 0.56 19.83
N LEU A 85 -0.41 -0.23 18.79
CA LEU A 85 -0.20 -1.68 18.80
C LEU A 85 1.22 -2.07 18.31
N GLY A 86 2.09 -1.09 18.06
CA GLY A 86 3.48 -1.31 17.66
C GLY A 86 3.70 -1.54 16.16
N LEU A 87 2.70 -1.28 15.33
CA LEU A 87 2.85 -1.22 13.87
C LEU A 87 3.26 0.19 13.45
N GLU A 88 3.92 0.33 12.32
CA GLU A 88 4.33 1.61 11.75
C GLU A 88 3.82 1.75 10.32
N LEU A 89 3.77 2.99 9.83
CA LEU A 89 3.49 3.25 8.42
C LEU A 89 4.60 2.69 7.54
N CYS A 90 4.23 2.13 6.40
CA CYS A 90 5.15 1.71 5.38
C CYS A 90 5.80 2.92 4.70
N PRO A 91 7.10 2.86 4.36
CA PRO A 91 7.70 3.78 3.41
C PRO A 91 6.91 3.78 2.10
N LEU A 92 6.77 4.94 1.47
CA LEU A 92 5.96 5.10 0.27
C LEU A 92 6.46 4.23 -0.89
N GLU A 93 7.78 3.97 -0.96
CA GLU A 93 8.37 3.10 -1.96
C GLU A 93 7.88 1.63 -1.88
N VAL A 94 7.32 1.19 -0.75
CA VAL A 94 6.78 -0.17 -0.58
C VAL A 94 5.71 -0.50 -1.62
N GLY A 95 4.84 0.45 -1.99
CA GLY A 95 3.73 0.19 -2.91
C GLY A 95 4.15 -0.41 -4.26
N PRO A 96 5.05 0.25 -5.00
CA PRO A 96 5.61 -0.29 -6.25
C PRO A 96 6.25 -1.67 -6.10
N TYR A 97 7.02 -1.91 -5.03
CA TYR A 97 7.63 -3.22 -4.82
C TYR A 97 6.58 -4.29 -4.49
N VAL A 98 5.56 -3.97 -3.68
CA VAL A 98 4.44 -4.89 -3.45
C VAL A 98 3.75 -5.20 -4.78
N ARG A 99 3.52 -4.21 -5.65
CA ARG A 99 2.92 -4.50 -6.97
C ARG A 99 3.79 -5.45 -7.82
N LEU A 100 5.12 -5.33 -7.76
CA LEU A 100 6.07 -6.22 -8.44
C LEU A 100 6.08 -7.66 -7.87
N GLU A 101 5.73 -7.84 -6.60
CA GLU A 101 5.63 -9.16 -5.95
C GLU A 101 4.29 -9.87 -6.22
N TYR A 102 3.26 -9.13 -6.63
CA TYR A 102 1.89 -9.65 -6.83
C TYR A 102 1.49 -9.62 -8.32
N LEU A 103 2.35 -10.16 -9.20
CA LEU A 103 2.10 -10.17 -10.65
C LEU A 103 0.83 -10.95 -11.03
N ASP A 104 0.52 -12.02 -10.30
CA ASP A 104 -0.62 -12.91 -10.55
C ASP A 104 -1.88 -12.54 -9.75
N GLN A 105 -1.97 -11.30 -9.23
CA GLN A 105 -3.18 -10.81 -8.57
C GLN A 105 -4.33 -10.76 -9.58
N ALA A 106 -5.43 -11.44 -9.28
CA ALA A 106 -6.61 -11.43 -10.13
C ALA A 106 -7.20 -10.01 -10.25
N GLU A 107 -7.71 -9.67 -11.43
CA GLU A 107 -8.41 -8.41 -11.63
C GLU A 107 -9.67 -8.34 -10.76
N GLY A 108 -9.82 -7.22 -10.05
CA GLY A 108 -10.94 -7.00 -9.14
C GLY A 108 -12.23 -6.56 -9.84
N ASP A 109 -12.16 -6.10 -11.10
CA ASP A 109 -13.35 -5.70 -11.86
C ASP A 109 -14.00 -6.91 -12.53
N LEU A 110 -15.03 -7.43 -11.89
CA LEU A 110 -15.86 -8.53 -12.41
C LEU A 110 -17.01 -8.03 -13.31
N GLY A 111 -17.00 -6.74 -13.73
CA GLY A 111 -18.06 -6.15 -14.56
C GLY A 111 -19.40 -5.97 -13.84
N ASN A 112 -19.42 -6.09 -12.50
CA ASN A 112 -20.61 -5.94 -11.68
C ASN A 112 -20.71 -4.51 -11.17
N SER A 113 -21.70 -3.76 -11.69
CA SER A 113 -22.03 -2.38 -11.31
C SER A 113 -22.37 -2.17 -9.83
N LEU A 114 -22.50 -3.24 -9.04
CA LEU A 114 -22.76 -3.19 -7.59
C LEU A 114 -21.56 -2.80 -6.72
N GLN A 115 -20.34 -2.77 -7.28
CA GLN A 115 -19.12 -2.36 -6.55
C GLN A 115 -18.72 -0.90 -6.80
N GLN A 116 -19.61 -0.10 -7.39
CA GLN A 116 -19.34 1.31 -7.65
C GLN A 116 -19.02 2.04 -6.32
N HIS A 117 -17.88 2.72 -6.28
CA HIS A 117 -17.34 3.43 -5.10
C HIS A 117 -16.78 2.55 -3.96
N GLN A 118 -16.53 1.25 -4.20
CA GLN A 118 -15.78 0.39 -3.28
C GLN A 118 -14.40 0.08 -3.85
N ALA A 119 -13.45 -0.22 -2.96
CA ALA A 119 -12.17 -0.76 -3.39
C ALA A 119 -12.40 -2.13 -4.07
N PRO A 120 -11.76 -2.41 -5.22
CA PRO A 120 -11.93 -3.69 -5.90
C PRO A 120 -11.59 -4.86 -4.98
N SER A 121 -12.26 -6.00 -5.18
CA SER A 121 -11.94 -7.23 -4.46
C SER A 121 -10.45 -7.57 -4.61
N GLY A 122 -9.79 -7.85 -3.49
CA GLY A 122 -8.37 -8.21 -3.48
C GLY A 122 -7.41 -7.03 -3.57
N SER A 123 -7.90 -5.78 -3.65
CA SER A 123 -7.04 -4.59 -3.55
C SER A 123 -6.29 -4.56 -2.21
N ILE A 124 -5.04 -4.11 -2.26
CA ILE A 124 -4.16 -3.94 -1.10
C ILE A 124 -3.87 -2.44 -1.01
N THR A 125 -4.23 -1.85 0.13
CA THR A 125 -3.87 -0.46 0.44
C THR A 125 -2.61 -0.45 1.29
N ILE A 126 -1.62 0.35 0.89
CA ILE A 126 -0.41 0.54 1.67
C ILE A 126 -0.63 1.69 2.64
N ALA A 127 -0.58 1.39 3.94
CA ALA A 127 -0.63 2.42 4.96
C ALA A 127 0.71 3.18 4.98
N SER A 128 0.80 4.26 4.21
CA SER A 128 1.97 5.14 4.14
C SER A 128 1.65 6.56 4.64
N GLU A 129 2.69 7.37 4.84
CA GLU A 129 2.53 8.79 5.12
C GLU A 129 1.94 9.53 3.92
N ILE A 130 1.08 10.52 4.20
CA ILE A 130 0.52 11.43 3.19
C ILE A 130 1.55 12.53 2.94
N ILE A 131 2.12 12.56 1.73
CA ILE A 131 3.17 13.53 1.39
C ILE A 131 2.63 14.92 1.02
N ARG A 132 1.36 15.03 0.62
CA ARG A 132 0.68 16.31 0.33
C ARG A 132 -0.78 16.32 0.75
N ASP A 133 -1.18 17.42 1.39
CA ASP A 133 -2.56 17.65 1.79
C ASP A 133 -3.36 18.46 0.75
N ASP A 134 -3.32 17.98 -0.49
CA ASP A 134 -4.11 18.50 -1.63
C ASP A 134 -5.12 17.42 -2.06
N ASP A 135 -6.36 17.81 -2.32
CA ASP A 135 -7.45 16.89 -2.70
C ASP A 135 -7.23 16.29 -4.10
N ASP A 136 -6.53 17.02 -4.98
CA ASP A 136 -6.19 16.56 -6.33
C ASP A 136 -4.89 15.73 -6.36
N PHE A 137 -4.24 15.54 -5.21
CA PHE A 137 -3.00 14.78 -5.09
C PHE A 137 -3.22 13.41 -4.41
N PRO A 138 -2.66 12.31 -4.96
CA PRO A 138 -2.81 10.98 -4.39
C PRO A 138 -2.23 10.87 -2.97
N LYS A 139 -2.99 10.26 -2.06
CA LYS A 139 -2.63 10.13 -0.64
C LYS A 139 -1.77 8.89 -0.31
N GLY A 140 -1.48 8.05 -1.30
CA GLY A 140 -0.75 6.78 -1.14
C GLY A 140 -1.05 5.80 -2.28
N PHE A 141 -0.77 4.51 -2.04
CA PHE A 141 -1.04 3.38 -2.96
C PHE A 141 -2.18 2.49 -2.46
#